data_AF-A0A507DRY5-F1
#
_entry.id   AF-A0A507DRY5-F1
#
_cell.length_a   1.000
_cell.length_b   1.000
_cell.length_c   1.000
_cell.angle_alpha   90.00
_cell.angle_beta   90.00
_cell.angle_gamma   90.00
#
_symmetry.space_group_name_H-M   'P 1'
#
loop_
_entity.id
_entity.type
_entity.pdbx_description
1 polymer ?
#
loop_
_entity_poly.entity_id
_entity_poly.type
_entity_poly.pdbx_seq_one_letter_code
_entity_poly.pdbx_strand_id
1 'polypeptide(L)'
;MSSLALFLTLLLTFLLSATAQEAPANPAPAPSPVVPGGRPSASASATALPTRPPTASPSPSVLPLPPCGASQGAIFITNPTRGSTTVVGSTLNITWTYSDLTDKARFPAKNIALYYQRADQGVTPTGWKPIIEDLNPKATVYTWTVPNVQDGQFFIRIAADGIDPQRSTNPDTRCVPDTFPGPSNSQQFLITALPPLQTFPDNLGPNSAAEKSTLVTSITSVVAAVSAVEVLAYFI
;
A
#
# COMPACT_ATOMS: atom_id res chain seq x y z
N MET A 1 12.55 31.26 39.81
CA MET A 1 11.10 30.96 39.79
C MET A 1 10.36 31.47 38.55
N SER A 2 11.02 32.07 37.55
CA SER A 2 10.31 32.73 36.43
C SER A 2 10.18 31.91 35.13
N SER A 3 10.82 30.74 35.02
CA SER A 3 10.87 29.95 33.78
C SER A 3 9.73 28.92 33.66
N LEU A 4 9.15 28.47 34.77
CA LEU A 4 8.04 27.51 34.76
C LEU A 4 6.72 28.13 34.27
N ALA A 5 6.55 29.44 34.47
CA ALA A 5 5.35 30.16 34.05
C ALA A 5 5.28 30.34 32.53
N LEU A 6 6.43 30.45 31.83
CA LEU A 6 6.46 30.61 30.38
C LEU A 6 6.20 29.29 29.63
N PHE A 7 6.61 28.16 30.19
CA PHE A 7 6.34 26.84 29.62
C PHE A 7 4.87 26.46 29.73
N LEU A 8 4.18 26.87 30.80
CA LEU A 8 2.77 26.55 31.00
C LEU A 8 1.85 27.38 30.09
N THR A 9 2.21 28.62 29.74
CA THR A 9 1.46 29.42 28.75
C THR A 9 1.64 28.92 27.32
N LEU A 10 2.83 28.42 26.95
CA LEU A 10 3.06 27.88 25.60
C LEU A 10 2.37 26.54 25.37
N LEU A 11 2.21 25.73 26.42
CA LEU A 11 1.47 24.47 26.34
C LEU A 11 -0.05 24.70 26.27
N LEU A 12 -0.56 25.78 26.88
CA LEU A 12 -1.99 26.10 26.90
C LEU A 12 -2.48 26.74 25.58
N THR A 13 -1.61 27.42 24.82
CA THR A 13 -1.96 27.94 23.49
C THR A 13 -1.97 26.85 22.41
N PHE A 14 -1.21 25.76 22.56
CA PHE A 14 -1.23 24.64 21.62
C PHE A 14 -2.47 23.74 21.75
N LEU A 15 -3.19 23.80 22.87
CA LEU A 15 -4.39 22.99 23.13
C LEU A 15 -5.70 23.60 22.61
N LEU A 16 -5.70 24.82 22.04
CA LEU A 16 -6.92 25.48 21.57
C LEU A 16 -7.13 25.49 20.04
N SER A 17 -6.27 24.82 19.25
CA SER A 17 -6.40 24.78 17.79
C SER A 17 -6.94 23.45 17.25
N ALA A 18 -7.86 22.81 17.97
CA ALA A 18 -8.67 21.73 17.43
C ALA A 18 -9.95 22.32 16.82
N THR A 19 -9.83 22.93 15.64
CA THR A 19 -11.01 23.25 14.84
C THR A 19 -11.62 21.94 14.37
N ALA A 20 -12.83 21.65 14.86
CA ALA A 20 -13.69 20.61 14.35
C ALA A 20 -13.86 20.82 12.83
N GLN A 21 -13.27 19.94 12.03
CA GLN A 21 -13.57 19.85 10.62
C GLN A 21 -14.93 19.15 10.51
N GLU A 22 -15.97 19.97 10.39
CA GLU A 22 -17.34 19.55 10.16
C GLU A 22 -17.37 18.64 8.93
N ALA A 23 -17.75 17.38 9.15
CA ALA A 23 -17.96 16.43 8.06
C ALA A 23 -19.06 17.00 7.15
N PRO A 24 -18.86 17.03 5.82
CA PRO A 24 -19.93 17.44 4.92
C PRO A 24 -21.13 16.53 5.16
N ALA A 25 -22.26 17.13 5.50
CA ALA A 25 -23.53 16.45 5.68
C ALA A 25 -23.83 15.61 4.45
N ASN A 26 -23.93 14.30 4.65
CA ASN A 26 -24.30 13.35 3.62
C ASN A 26 -25.70 13.73 3.09
N PRO A 27 -25.86 14.05 1.79
CA PRO A 27 -27.17 14.35 1.22
C PRO A 27 -28.13 13.20 1.48
N ALA A 28 -29.31 13.51 2.00
CA ALA A 28 -30.36 12.53 2.19
C ALA A 28 -30.64 11.77 0.88
N PRO A 29 -30.86 10.44 0.93
CA PRO A 29 -31.21 9.68 -0.26
C PRO A 29 -32.51 10.22 -0.86
N ALA A 30 -32.45 10.58 -2.14
CA ALA A 30 -33.61 11.03 -2.90
C ALA A 30 -34.73 9.97 -2.84
N PRO A 31 -35.99 10.38 -2.69
CA PRO A 31 -37.11 9.45 -2.69
C PRO A 31 -37.22 8.77 -4.07
N SER A 32 -37.29 7.44 -4.05
CA SER A 32 -37.51 6.62 -5.25
C SER A 32 -38.78 7.08 -5.99
N PRO A 33 -38.72 7.26 -7.32
CA PRO A 33 -39.90 7.58 -8.10
C PRO A 33 -40.89 6.41 -8.02
N VAL A 34 -42.07 6.70 -7.44
CA VAL A 34 -43.26 5.86 -7.53
C VAL A 34 -43.65 5.80 -9.01
N VAL A 35 -43.54 4.64 -9.63
CA VAL A 35 -44.07 4.39 -10.97
C VAL A 35 -45.54 3.95 -10.83
N PRO A 36 -46.51 4.77 -11.25
CA PRO A 36 -47.92 4.39 -11.26
C PRO A 36 -48.18 3.40 -12.39
N GLY A 37 -48.96 2.37 -12.09
CA GLY A 37 -49.29 1.31 -13.03
C GLY A 37 -50.15 1.74 -14.23
N GLY A 38 -50.15 0.89 -15.26
CA GLY A 38 -51.10 0.96 -16.36
C GLY A 38 -50.73 0.07 -17.55
N ARG A 39 -51.41 -1.10 -17.63
CA ARG A 39 -51.99 -1.84 -18.79
C ARG A 39 -51.65 -1.44 -20.25
N PRO A 40 -51.95 -2.25 -21.29
CA PRO A 40 -52.46 -3.63 -21.34
C PRO A 40 -51.71 -4.57 -22.33
N SER A 41 -52.09 -5.86 -22.28
CA SER A 41 -51.82 -6.86 -23.31
C SER A 41 -52.19 -6.40 -24.72
N ALA A 42 -51.26 -6.53 -25.66
CA ALA A 42 -51.55 -6.62 -27.07
C ALA A 42 -50.97 -7.95 -27.60
N SER A 43 -51.88 -8.86 -27.94
CA SER A 43 -51.61 -10.06 -28.72
C SER A 43 -51.28 -9.62 -30.15
N ALA A 44 -50.05 -9.85 -30.58
CA ALA A 44 -49.64 -9.71 -31.98
C ALA A 44 -49.21 -11.09 -32.48
N SER A 45 -50.05 -11.67 -33.35
CA SER A 45 -49.70 -12.82 -34.18
C SER A 45 -48.52 -12.45 -35.07
N ALA A 46 -47.34 -13.02 -34.78
CA ALA A 46 -46.20 -12.99 -35.67
C ALA A 46 -46.26 -14.21 -36.60
N THR A 47 -46.44 -13.93 -37.89
CA THR A 47 -46.30 -14.83 -39.02
C THR A 47 -44.96 -15.58 -38.95
N ALA A 48 -45.03 -16.91 -39.02
CA ALA A 48 -43.88 -17.80 -38.98
C ALA A 48 -42.90 -17.52 -40.15
N LEU A 49 -41.66 -17.20 -39.79
CA LEU A 49 -40.50 -17.13 -40.70
C LEU A 49 -39.91 -18.55 -40.86
N PRO A 50 -39.47 -18.98 -42.06
CA PRO A 50 -38.93 -20.32 -42.27
C PRO A 50 -37.72 -20.62 -41.38
N THR A 51 -37.83 -21.70 -40.60
CA THR A 51 -36.81 -22.27 -39.73
C THR A 51 -35.56 -22.63 -40.53
N ARG A 52 -34.51 -21.83 -40.39
CA ARG A 52 -33.16 -22.19 -40.83
C ARG A 52 -32.63 -23.30 -39.91
N PRO A 53 -32.04 -24.38 -40.44
CA PRO A 53 -31.48 -25.45 -39.61
C PRO A 53 -30.41 -24.90 -38.65
N PRO A 54 -30.33 -25.41 -37.41
CA PRO A 54 -29.34 -24.97 -36.43
C PRO A 54 -27.95 -25.21 -37.01
N THR A 55 -27.26 -24.11 -37.32
CA THR A 55 -25.85 -24.17 -37.67
C THR A 55 -25.13 -24.60 -36.40
N ALA A 56 -24.56 -25.81 -36.42
CA ALA A 56 -23.81 -26.37 -35.32
C ALA A 56 -22.80 -25.30 -34.83
N SER A 57 -23.01 -24.84 -33.59
CA SER A 57 -22.10 -23.93 -32.94
C SER A 57 -20.73 -24.62 -32.90
N PRO A 58 -19.65 -24.01 -33.45
CA PRO A 58 -18.34 -24.62 -33.40
C PRO A 58 -17.99 -24.83 -31.94
N SER A 59 -17.77 -26.10 -31.57
CA SER A 59 -17.31 -26.49 -30.25
C SER A 59 -16.10 -25.62 -29.91
N PRO A 60 -16.07 -24.93 -28.75
CA PRO A 60 -14.93 -24.09 -28.41
C PRO A 60 -13.69 -24.98 -28.43
N SER A 61 -12.76 -24.67 -29.32
CA SER A 61 -11.46 -25.33 -29.36
C SER A 61 -10.77 -25.01 -28.04
N VAL A 62 -10.88 -25.94 -27.09
CA VAL A 62 -10.16 -25.88 -25.82
C VAL A 62 -8.69 -26.01 -26.19
N LEU A 63 -8.00 -24.87 -26.24
CA LEU A 63 -6.54 -24.84 -26.33
C LEU A 63 -6.02 -25.72 -25.18
N PRO A 64 -5.19 -26.74 -25.45
CA PRO A 64 -4.65 -27.59 -24.41
C PRO A 64 -3.92 -26.71 -23.40
N LEU A 65 -4.23 -26.89 -22.11
CA LEU A 65 -3.53 -26.19 -21.04
C LEU A 65 -2.02 -26.49 -21.18
N PRO A 66 -1.15 -25.48 -21.11
CA PRO A 66 0.29 -25.70 -21.17
C PRO A 66 0.71 -26.64 -20.03
N PRO A 67 1.58 -27.62 -20.29
CA PRO A 67 2.06 -28.53 -19.25
C PRO A 67 2.77 -27.75 -18.14
N CYS A 68 2.63 -28.20 -16.90
CA CYS A 68 3.29 -27.56 -15.75
C CYS A 68 4.80 -27.54 -15.96
N GLY A 69 5.40 -26.38 -15.68
CA GLY A 69 6.84 -26.21 -15.83
C GLY A 69 7.65 -26.98 -14.79
N ALA A 70 8.80 -27.51 -15.20
CA ALA A 70 9.81 -28.08 -14.32
C ALA A 70 10.74 -27.02 -13.68
N SER A 71 10.82 -25.81 -14.27
CA SER A 71 11.70 -24.71 -13.85
C SER A 71 10.92 -23.39 -13.82
N GLN A 72 10.47 -23.01 -12.64
CA GLN A 72 9.71 -21.77 -12.43
C GLN A 72 10.65 -20.58 -12.21
N GLY A 73 10.32 -19.45 -12.83
CA GLY A 73 10.91 -18.17 -12.45
C GLY A 73 10.37 -17.70 -11.10
N ALA A 74 11.03 -16.72 -10.49
CA ALA A 74 10.65 -16.20 -9.17
C ALA A 74 10.80 -14.68 -9.08
N ILE A 75 9.97 -14.06 -8.25
CA ILE A 75 10.08 -12.65 -7.85
C ILE A 75 10.65 -12.57 -6.43
N PHE A 76 11.83 -11.97 -6.26
CA PHE A 76 12.51 -11.82 -4.97
C PHE A 76 12.35 -10.40 -4.43
N ILE A 77 11.74 -10.25 -3.26
CA ILE A 77 11.67 -8.97 -2.56
C ILE A 77 13.05 -8.66 -1.99
N THR A 78 13.61 -7.51 -2.37
CA THR A 78 14.90 -7.01 -1.91
C THR A 78 14.77 -5.98 -0.78
N ASN A 79 13.63 -5.29 -0.71
CA ASN A 79 13.28 -4.43 0.42
C ASN A 79 11.74 -4.45 0.62
N PRO A 80 11.20 -4.50 1.85
CA PRO A 80 11.92 -4.64 3.13
C PRO A 80 12.69 -5.97 3.23
N THR A 81 13.69 -6.05 4.11
CA THR A 81 14.43 -7.29 4.42
C THR A 81 14.04 -7.83 5.79
N ARG A 82 14.50 -9.05 6.12
CA ARG A 82 14.26 -9.64 7.43
C ARG A 82 15.01 -8.83 8.49
N GLY A 83 14.27 -8.08 9.29
CA GLY A 83 14.82 -7.16 10.29
C GLY A 83 14.61 -5.68 9.96
N SER A 84 14.08 -5.35 8.78
CA SER A 84 13.59 -4.00 8.51
C SER A 84 12.43 -3.66 9.46
N THR A 85 12.45 -2.45 9.98
CA THR A 85 11.40 -1.89 10.83
C THR A 85 10.84 -0.64 10.16
N THR A 86 9.52 -0.50 10.16
CA THR A 86 8.82 0.67 9.63
C THR A 86 7.75 1.15 10.61
N VAL A 87 7.42 2.44 10.56
CA VAL A 87 6.43 3.03 11.47
C VAL A 87 5.09 3.18 10.74
N VAL A 88 3.98 3.05 11.44
CA VAL A 88 2.65 3.39 10.91
C VAL A 88 2.62 4.82 10.37
N GLY A 89 1.98 5.02 9.22
CA GLY A 89 1.89 6.33 8.55
C GLY A 89 3.16 6.76 7.80
N SER A 90 4.29 6.06 8.00
CA SER A 90 5.50 6.30 7.22
C SER A 90 5.42 5.65 5.84
N THR A 91 6.32 6.09 4.97
CA THR A 91 6.44 5.57 3.60
C THR A 91 7.51 4.49 3.54
N LEU A 92 7.13 3.29 3.09
CA LEU A 92 8.01 2.15 2.86
C LEU A 92 8.23 1.93 1.36
N ASN A 93 9.50 1.95 0.93
CA ASN A 93 9.88 1.60 -0.44
C ASN A 93 10.04 0.09 -0.58
N ILE A 94 9.12 -0.54 -1.29
CA ILE A 94 9.16 -1.97 -1.59
C ILE A 94 9.89 -2.15 -2.91
N THR A 95 10.95 -2.95 -2.91
CA THR A 95 11.75 -3.24 -4.12
C THR A 95 11.86 -4.74 -4.32
N TRP A 96 11.94 -5.16 -5.57
CA TRP A 96 12.10 -6.56 -5.92
C TRP A 96 12.90 -6.74 -7.21
N THR A 97 13.38 -7.96 -7.39
CA THR A 97 14.09 -8.42 -8.58
C THR A 97 13.45 -9.70 -9.10
N TYR A 98 13.65 -9.98 -10.38
CA TYR A 98 13.21 -11.24 -10.99
C TYR A 98 14.41 -12.19 -11.05
N SER A 99 14.17 -13.49 -10.89
CA SER A 99 15.19 -14.52 -11.07
C SER A 99 15.69 -14.54 -12.52
N ASP A 100 16.91 -15.06 -12.73
CA ASP A 100 17.47 -15.26 -14.08
C ASP A 100 16.66 -16.27 -14.92
N LEU A 101 15.86 -17.12 -14.27
CA LEU A 101 14.97 -18.09 -14.92
C LEU A 101 13.66 -17.45 -15.42
N THR A 102 13.37 -16.20 -15.04
CA THR A 102 12.15 -15.52 -15.46
C THR A 102 12.28 -15.02 -16.89
N ASP A 103 11.50 -15.57 -17.81
CA ASP A 103 11.43 -15.11 -19.19
C ASP A 103 10.29 -14.11 -19.35
N LYS A 104 10.64 -12.82 -19.26
CA LYS A 104 9.68 -11.71 -19.43
C LYS A 104 9.19 -11.53 -20.87
N ALA A 105 9.88 -12.11 -21.85
CA ALA A 105 9.45 -12.06 -23.24
C ALA A 105 8.39 -13.12 -23.53
N ARG A 106 8.55 -14.32 -22.95
CA ARG A 106 7.60 -15.43 -23.07
C ARG A 106 6.38 -15.27 -22.17
N PHE A 107 6.59 -14.77 -20.95
CA PHE A 107 5.53 -14.47 -19.98
C PHE A 107 5.61 -13.00 -19.57
N PRO A 108 5.17 -12.07 -20.45
CA PRO A 108 5.01 -10.69 -20.05
C PRO A 108 3.86 -10.65 -19.04
N ALA A 109 4.20 -10.49 -17.76
CA ALA A 109 3.20 -10.18 -16.75
C ALA A 109 2.37 -9.00 -17.28
N LYS A 110 1.05 -9.11 -17.21
CA LYS A 110 0.13 -8.01 -17.52
C LYS A 110 0.06 -7.07 -16.33
N ASN A 111 0.18 -7.62 -15.13
CA ASN A 111 -0.07 -6.93 -13.88
C ASN A 111 0.81 -7.50 -12.75
N ILE A 112 1.22 -6.63 -11.84
CA ILE A 112 1.86 -7.02 -10.57
C ILE A 112 0.98 -6.55 -9.41
N ALA A 113 0.71 -7.46 -8.48
CA ALA A 113 -0.04 -7.19 -7.26
C ALA A 113 0.83 -7.42 -6.02
N LEU A 114 0.73 -6.52 -5.05
CA LEU A 114 1.44 -6.59 -3.78
C LEU A 114 0.43 -6.81 -2.65
N TYR A 115 0.79 -7.68 -1.72
CA TYR A 115 -0.05 -8.04 -0.57
C TYR A 115 0.77 -8.02 0.71
N TYR A 116 0.09 -7.78 1.84
CA TYR A 116 0.67 -7.93 3.17
C TYR A 116 -0.23 -8.73 4.11
N GLN A 117 0.37 -9.38 5.11
CA GLN A 117 -0.34 -10.14 6.12
C GLN A 117 0.43 -10.11 7.45
N ARG A 118 -0.29 -10.18 8.57
CA ARG A 118 0.32 -10.30 9.91
C ARG A 118 0.95 -11.69 10.06
N ALA A 119 2.21 -11.74 10.49
CA ALA A 119 2.99 -12.98 10.62
C ALA A 119 2.77 -13.69 11.97
N ASP A 120 2.54 -12.92 13.02
CA ASP A 120 2.34 -13.37 14.41
C ASP A 120 1.02 -14.13 14.64
N GLN A 121 0.01 -13.91 13.80
CA GLN A 121 -1.28 -14.60 13.85
C GLN A 121 -1.35 -15.83 12.94
N GLY A 122 -0.23 -16.22 12.33
CA GLY A 122 -0.16 -17.28 11.34
C GLY A 122 -0.60 -16.82 9.94
N VAL A 123 0.08 -17.36 8.93
CA VAL A 123 -0.21 -17.06 7.52
C VAL A 123 -1.37 -17.94 7.06
N THR A 124 -2.47 -17.30 6.65
CA THR A 124 -3.65 -17.96 6.07
C THR A 124 -3.84 -17.54 4.60
N PRO A 125 -4.34 -18.41 3.71
CA PRO A 125 -4.57 -18.07 2.30
C PRO A 125 -5.52 -16.87 2.09
N THR A 126 -6.43 -16.64 3.03
CA THR A 126 -7.45 -15.57 2.95
C THR A 126 -7.08 -14.31 3.73
N GLY A 127 -6.01 -14.31 4.52
CA GLY A 127 -5.63 -13.17 5.37
C GLY A 127 -4.70 -12.15 4.70
N TRP A 128 -4.36 -12.35 3.42
CA TRP A 128 -3.61 -11.40 2.62
C TRP A 128 -4.46 -10.17 2.28
N LYS A 129 -3.97 -8.99 2.65
CA LYS A 129 -4.58 -7.70 2.32
C LYS A 129 -3.87 -7.05 1.13
N PRO A 130 -4.60 -6.52 0.14
CA PRO A 130 -3.98 -5.86 -1.00
C PRO A 130 -3.31 -4.56 -0.57
N ILE A 131 -2.10 -4.33 -1.07
CA ILE A 131 -1.42 -3.02 -1.06
C ILE A 131 -1.76 -2.27 -2.34
N ILE A 132 -1.58 -2.95 -3.48
CA ILE A 132 -1.89 -2.49 -4.83
C ILE A 132 -2.14 -3.73 -5.68
N GLU A 133 -3.13 -3.69 -6.58
CA GLU A 133 -3.50 -4.83 -7.42
C GLU A 133 -3.32 -4.57 -8.91
N ASP A 134 -2.91 -3.37 -9.32
CA ASP A 134 -2.71 -3.02 -10.72
C ASP A 134 -1.46 -2.18 -10.93
N LEU A 135 -0.30 -2.80 -10.64
CA LEU A 135 0.99 -2.18 -10.88
C LEU A 135 1.51 -2.53 -12.27
N ASN A 136 2.16 -1.55 -12.91
CA ASN A 136 2.86 -1.76 -14.18
C ASN A 136 3.82 -2.97 -14.06
N PRO A 137 3.74 -3.97 -14.94
CA PRO A 137 4.54 -5.19 -14.84
C PRO A 137 6.05 -4.97 -14.99
N LYS A 138 6.46 -3.83 -15.55
CA LYS A 138 7.87 -3.43 -15.64
C LYS A 138 8.39 -2.77 -14.36
N ALA A 139 7.52 -2.44 -13.42
CA ALA A 139 7.94 -1.86 -12.15
C ALA A 139 8.76 -2.87 -11.33
N THR A 140 9.77 -2.36 -10.65
CA THR A 140 10.60 -3.10 -9.69
C THR A 140 10.67 -2.38 -8.34
N VAL A 141 9.92 -1.28 -8.21
CA VAL A 141 9.82 -0.44 -7.02
C VAL A 141 8.39 0.06 -6.87
N TYR A 142 7.91 0.06 -5.63
CA TYR A 142 6.63 0.67 -5.25
C TYR A 142 6.75 1.33 -3.88
N THR A 143 6.17 2.52 -3.76
CA THR A 143 6.18 3.32 -2.53
C THR A 143 4.85 3.16 -1.83
N TRP A 144 4.85 2.53 -0.65
CA TRP A 144 3.65 2.22 0.12
C TRP A 144 3.58 3.05 1.41
N THR A 145 2.47 3.73 1.64
CA THR A 145 2.18 4.34 2.95
C THR A 145 1.58 3.31 3.87
N VAL A 146 2.27 3.03 4.98
CA VAL A 146 1.86 2.00 5.93
C VAL A 146 0.54 2.42 6.61
N PRO A 147 -0.55 1.65 6.48
CA PRO A 147 -1.84 2.00 7.08
C PRO A 147 -1.77 1.89 8.60
N ASN A 148 -2.81 2.41 9.27
CA ASN A 148 -2.95 2.28 10.73
C ASN A 148 -3.20 0.82 11.14
N VAL A 149 -2.13 0.09 11.43
CA VAL A 149 -2.13 -1.31 11.85
C VAL A 149 -1.44 -1.46 13.20
N GLN A 150 -1.81 -2.50 13.94
CA GLN A 150 -1.16 -2.82 15.21
C GLN A 150 0.29 -3.23 15.01
N ASP A 151 1.10 -2.97 16.03
CA ASP A 151 2.49 -3.40 16.10
C ASP A 151 2.60 -4.93 15.94
N GLY A 152 3.59 -5.35 15.18
CA GLY A 152 3.84 -6.76 14.96
C GLY A 152 4.76 -7.06 13.79
N GLN A 153 5.02 -8.35 13.60
CA GLN A 153 5.72 -8.85 12.42
C GLN A 153 4.71 -9.03 11.29
N PHE A 154 5.10 -8.63 10.08
CA PHE A 154 4.30 -8.74 8.87
C PHE A 154 5.08 -9.44 7.77
N PHE A 155 4.37 -10.09 6.88
CA PHE A 155 4.88 -10.59 5.61
C PHE A 155 4.40 -9.68 4.49
N ILE A 156 5.27 -9.48 3.50
CA ILE A 156 4.92 -8.92 2.20
C ILE A 156 5.13 -9.96 1.11
N ARG A 157 4.26 -9.92 0.09
CA ARG A 157 4.28 -10.82 -1.06
C ARG A 157 3.98 -10.05 -2.34
N ILE A 158 4.52 -10.57 -3.44
CA ILE A 158 4.28 -10.07 -4.80
C ILE A 158 3.75 -11.22 -5.65
N ALA A 159 2.67 -11.00 -6.39
CA ALA A 159 2.09 -11.96 -7.32
C ALA A 159 1.95 -11.32 -8.71
N ALA A 160 2.26 -12.09 -9.76
CA ALA A 160 2.04 -11.66 -11.13
C ALA A 160 0.69 -12.17 -11.65
N ASP A 161 -0.05 -11.32 -12.36
CA ASP A 161 -1.32 -11.64 -13.02
C ASP A 161 -2.41 -12.24 -12.11
N GLY A 162 -2.34 -11.93 -10.80
CA GLY A 162 -3.22 -12.53 -9.79
C GLY A 162 -2.98 -14.04 -9.56
N ILE A 163 -1.94 -14.61 -10.19
CA ILE A 163 -1.55 -16.00 -10.03
C ILE A 163 -0.60 -16.10 -8.84
N ASP A 164 -1.17 -16.51 -7.72
CA ASP A 164 -0.42 -16.91 -6.53
C ASP A 164 -0.70 -18.40 -6.22
N PRO A 165 0.20 -19.32 -6.63
CA PRO A 165 0.07 -20.75 -6.37
C PRO A 165 -0.03 -21.10 -4.89
N GLN A 166 0.50 -20.25 -4.02
CA GLN A 166 0.46 -20.43 -2.57
C GLN A 166 -0.86 -19.95 -1.97
N ARG A 167 -1.56 -19.02 -2.62
CA ARG A 167 -2.91 -18.58 -2.23
C ARG A 167 -4.00 -19.52 -2.74
N SER A 168 -3.76 -20.18 -3.88
CA SER A 168 -4.78 -21.05 -4.45
C SER A 168 -4.91 -22.38 -3.71
N THR A 169 -6.13 -22.65 -3.25
CA THR A 169 -6.55 -23.98 -2.77
C THR A 169 -6.86 -24.93 -3.93
N ASN A 170 -7.03 -24.40 -5.14
CA ASN A 170 -7.32 -25.21 -6.32
C ASN A 170 -5.99 -25.77 -6.90
N PRO A 171 -5.80 -27.10 -6.99
CA PRO A 171 -4.59 -27.70 -7.53
C PRO A 171 -4.32 -27.31 -8.99
N ASP A 172 -5.35 -27.01 -9.79
CA ASP A 172 -5.21 -26.69 -11.21
C ASP A 172 -4.52 -25.34 -11.44
N THR A 173 -4.67 -24.40 -10.49
CA THR A 173 -4.01 -23.09 -10.51
C THR A 173 -2.62 -23.09 -9.86
N ARG A 174 -2.17 -24.25 -9.37
CA ARG A 174 -0.78 -24.45 -8.92
C ARG A 174 0.15 -24.83 -10.07
N CYS A 175 -0.42 -25.18 -11.22
CA CYS A 175 0.33 -25.46 -12.43
C CYS A 175 0.81 -24.15 -13.05
N VAL A 176 2.03 -23.77 -12.71
CA VAL A 176 2.70 -22.60 -13.28
C VAL A 176 3.60 -23.06 -14.42
N PRO A 177 3.53 -22.44 -15.61
CA PRO A 177 4.40 -22.81 -16.72
C PRO A 177 5.86 -22.45 -16.43
N ASP A 178 6.79 -23.08 -17.16
CA ASP A 178 8.21 -22.76 -17.06
C ASP A 178 8.45 -21.27 -17.23
N THR A 179 9.43 -20.73 -16.53
CA THR A 179 9.89 -19.32 -16.64
C THR A 179 8.90 -18.24 -16.20
N PHE A 180 7.69 -18.62 -15.75
CA PHE A 180 6.73 -17.66 -15.20
C PHE A 180 7.27 -17.00 -13.92
N PRO A 181 7.06 -15.69 -13.71
CA PRO A 181 7.47 -14.99 -12.49
C PRO A 181 6.54 -15.34 -11.31
N GLY A 182 6.74 -16.52 -10.72
CA GLY A 182 5.99 -16.92 -9.53
C GLY A 182 6.36 -16.09 -8.29
N PRO A 183 5.45 -15.97 -7.30
CA PRO A 183 5.83 -15.45 -5.99
C PRO A 183 6.95 -16.33 -5.40
N SER A 184 8.06 -15.71 -5.01
CA SER A 184 9.04 -16.38 -4.14
C SER A 184 8.51 -16.48 -2.71
N ASN A 185 9.40 -16.77 -1.75
CA ASN A 185 9.09 -16.69 -0.34
C ASN A 185 8.64 -15.27 0.05
N SER A 186 7.58 -15.19 0.85
CA SER A 186 7.15 -13.93 1.45
C SER A 186 8.25 -13.36 2.34
N GLN A 187 8.42 -12.04 2.31
CA GLN A 187 9.47 -11.37 3.06
C GLN A 187 8.93 -10.79 4.36
N GLN A 188 9.58 -11.11 5.48
CA GLN A 188 9.17 -10.66 6.80
C GLN A 188 9.79 -9.31 7.16
N PHE A 189 9.04 -8.45 7.84
CA PHE A 189 9.48 -7.15 8.39
C PHE A 189 8.65 -6.77 9.63
N LEU A 190 9.06 -5.75 10.37
CA LEU A 190 8.39 -5.27 11.59
C LEU A 190 7.68 -3.93 11.32
N ILE A 191 6.44 -3.80 11.78
CA ILE A 191 5.69 -2.54 11.81
C ILE A 191 5.48 -2.12 13.27
N THR A 192 5.73 -0.86 13.60
CA THR A 192 5.48 -0.26 14.93
C THR A 192 4.55 0.95 14.83
N ALA A 193 3.60 1.12 15.74
CA ALA A 193 2.68 2.26 15.75
C ALA A 193 3.34 3.54 16.29
N LEU A 194 4.35 3.39 17.14
CA LEU A 194 5.13 4.52 17.65
C LEU A 194 6.42 4.66 16.83
N PRO A 195 6.83 5.90 16.51
CA PRO A 195 8.20 6.16 16.13
C PRO A 195 9.12 5.58 17.22
N PRO A 196 10.25 4.94 16.87
CA PRO A 196 11.23 4.59 17.88
C PRO A 196 11.56 5.85 18.67
N LEU A 197 11.56 5.76 20.00
CA LEU A 197 11.96 6.87 20.86
C LEU A 197 13.31 7.35 20.36
N GLN A 198 13.42 8.64 20.00
CA GLN A 198 14.71 9.18 19.64
C GLN A 198 15.62 9.01 20.85
N THR A 199 16.64 8.16 20.70
CA THR A 199 17.69 8.04 21.69
C THR A 199 18.51 9.32 21.59
N PHE A 200 18.20 10.28 22.46
CA PHE A 200 19.10 11.38 22.67
C PHE A 200 20.39 10.79 23.24
N PRO A 201 21.56 11.06 22.64
CA PRO A 201 22.82 10.68 23.25
C PRO A 201 22.82 11.27 24.66
N ASP A 202 22.88 10.40 25.67
CA ASP A 202 22.96 10.81 27.06
C ASP A 202 24.35 11.39 27.32
N ASN A 203 24.58 12.60 26.83
CA ASN A 203 25.77 13.38 27.11
C ASN A 203 25.81 13.85 28.58
N LEU A 204 24.79 13.55 29.39
CA LEU A 204 24.73 13.89 30.81
C LEU A 204 24.88 12.68 31.74
N GLY A 205 25.17 11.49 31.19
CA GLY A 205 25.44 10.30 31.97
C GLY A 205 26.69 10.46 32.85
N PRO A 206 26.78 9.74 33.98
CA PRO A 206 27.90 9.85 34.93
C PRO A 206 29.28 9.46 34.34
N ASN A 207 29.29 8.87 33.14
CA ASN A 207 30.49 8.49 32.39
C ASN A 207 30.83 9.47 31.26
N SER A 208 30.06 10.56 31.10
CA SER A 208 30.43 11.67 30.23
C SER A 208 31.63 12.37 30.86
N ALA A 209 32.81 11.81 30.60
CA ALA A 209 34.08 12.45 30.93
C ALA A 209 34.02 13.87 30.37
N ALA A 210 34.05 14.83 31.28
CA ALA A 210 33.97 16.25 31.06
C ALA A 210 34.76 16.74 29.84
N GLU A 211 34.15 16.73 28.66
CA GLU A 211 34.49 17.71 27.65
C GLU A 211 33.87 19.03 28.11
N LYS A 212 34.67 19.79 28.84
CA LYS A 212 34.53 21.25 28.95
C LYS A 212 34.69 21.85 27.55
N SER A 213 33.72 21.62 26.67
CA SER A 213 33.67 22.27 25.36
C SER A 213 32.81 23.52 25.50
N THR A 214 33.53 24.61 25.76
CA THR A 214 33.19 26.00 25.44
C THR A 214 31.88 26.19 24.69
N LEU A 215 30.81 26.51 25.43
CA LEU A 215 29.63 27.17 24.90
C LEU A 215 29.99 28.64 24.59
N VAL A 216 30.86 28.83 23.59
CA VAL A 216 31.21 30.13 23.04
C VAL A 216 30.26 30.39 21.87
N THR A 217 29.27 31.23 22.14
CA THR A 217 28.77 32.26 21.23
C THR A 217 28.18 31.81 19.90
N SER A 218 26.87 31.54 19.89
CA SER A 218 26.05 31.72 18.69
C SER A 218 24.61 32.09 19.05
N ILE A 219 24.41 33.24 19.71
CA ILE A 219 23.10 33.92 19.87
C ILE A 219 23.15 35.32 19.24
N THR A 220 23.87 35.51 18.13
CA THR A 220 23.98 36.84 17.50
C THR A 220 23.50 36.90 16.05
N SER A 221 23.01 35.80 15.46
CA SER A 221 22.67 35.77 14.02
C SER A 221 21.19 35.60 13.67
N VAL A 222 20.27 35.40 14.64
CA VAL A 222 18.83 35.30 14.32
C VAL A 222 18.09 36.64 14.43
N VAL A 223 18.64 37.66 15.11
CA VAL A 223 17.98 38.97 15.24
C VAL A 223 18.14 39.85 14.00
N ALA A 224 19.12 39.58 13.11
CA ALA A 224 19.33 40.39 11.90
C ALA A 224 18.47 39.97 10.69
N ALA A 225 17.88 38.77 10.68
CA ALA A 225 17.09 38.29 9.54
C ALA A 225 15.59 38.68 9.61
N VAL A 226 15.08 39.03 10.79
CA VAL A 226 13.67 39.45 10.95
C VAL A 226 13.45 40.91 10.55
N SER A 227 14.47 41.77 10.64
CA SER A 227 14.34 43.19 10.26
C SER A 227 14.41 43.49 8.75
N ALA A 228 14.75 42.51 7.90
CA ALA A 228 14.86 42.72 6.46
C ALA A 228 13.57 42.38 5.68
N VAL A 229 12.67 41.57 6.27
CA VAL A 229 11.44 41.15 5.59
C VAL A 229 10.31 42.18 5.78
N GLU A 230 10.36 43.01 6.82
CA GLU A 230 9.29 43.98 7.11
C GLU A 230 9.39 45.31 6.32
N VAL A 231 10.51 45.56 5.62
CA VAL A 231 10.68 46.80 4.82
C VAL A 231 10.19 46.66 3.37
N LEU A 232 9.99 45.43 2.87
CA LEU A 232 9.51 45.18 1.50
C LEU A 232 7.98 45.21 1.35
N ALA A 233 7.23 45.34 2.44
CA ALA A 233 5.76 45.43 2.41
C ALA A 233 5.23 46.87 2.26
N TYR A 234 6.11 47.89 2.17
CA TYR A 234 5.70 49.31 2.12
C TYR A 234 5.91 50.00 0.76
N PHE A 235 6.29 49.26 -0.30
CA PHE A 235 6.59 49.84 -1.62
C PHE A 235 5.93 49.15 -2.83
N ILE A 236 4.80 48.46 -2.64
CA ILE A 236 3.97 47.96 -3.75
C ILE A 236 2.53 48.40 -3.55
#